data_AF-A0A963RRB4-F1
#
_entry.id   AF-A0A963RRB4-F1
#
_cell.length_a   1.000
_cell.length_b   1.000
_cell.length_c   1.000
_cell.angle_alpha   90.00
_cell.angle_beta   90.00
_cell.angle_gamma   90.00
#
_symmetry.space_group_name_H-M   'P 1'
#
loop_
_entity.id
_entity.type
_entity.pdbx_description
1 polymer ?
#
loop_
_entity_poly.entity_id
_entity_poly.type
_entity_poly.pdbx_seq_one_letter_code
_entity_poly.pdbx_strand_id
1 'polypeptide(L)' 'IKDALQVLPPAVKAGKRMSVALADTGLFTPMVIQMIRVGEESGSLGQMLLELAKVFDGHVQSGV' A
#
# COMPACT_ATOMS: atom_id res chain seq x y z
N ILE A 1 8.35 -6.16 6.97
CA ILE A 1 7.60 -5.87 5.71
C ILE A 1 6.99 -7.13 5.11
N LYS A 2 7.76 -8.22 4.85
CA LYS A 2 7.22 -9.47 4.27
C LYS A 2 5.98 -9.99 4.99
N ASP A 3 6.01 -10.03 6.33
CA ASP A 3 4.89 -10.54 7.15
C ASP A 3 3.64 -9.65 7.07
N ALA A 4 3.84 -8.33 6.96
CA ALA A 4 2.75 -7.38 6.76
C ALA A 4 2.08 -7.50 5.39
N LEU A 5 2.73 -8.14 4.41
CA LEU A 5 2.10 -8.45 3.12
C LEU A 5 1.37 -9.79 3.14
N GLN A 6 1.73 -10.72 4.05
CA GLN A 6 1.05 -12.02 4.17
C GLN A 6 -0.41 -11.89 4.65
N VAL A 7 -0.78 -10.78 5.28
CA VAL A 7 -2.16 -10.51 5.69
C VAL A 7 -3.08 -10.16 4.51
N LEU A 8 -2.51 -9.74 3.36
CA LEU A 8 -3.27 -9.27 2.20
C LEU A 8 -4.08 -10.38 1.50
N PRO A 9 -3.51 -11.54 1.13
CA PRO A 9 -4.26 -12.58 0.43
C PRO A 9 -5.52 -13.06 1.17
N PRO A 10 -5.49 -13.37 2.49
CA PRO A 10 -6.70 -13.76 3.21
C PRO A 10 -7.67 -12.58 3.37
N ALA A 11 -7.19 -11.35 3.58
CA ALA A 11 -8.03 -10.16 3.70
C ALA A 11 -8.81 -9.90 2.40
N VAL A 12 -8.14 -9.90 1.26
CA VAL A 12 -8.76 -9.67 -0.06
C VAL A 12 -9.77 -10.78 -0.39
N LYS A 13 -9.44 -12.04 -0.11
CA LYS A 13 -10.39 -13.17 -0.28
C LYS A 13 -11.65 -13.02 0.58
N ALA A 14 -11.53 -12.39 1.75
CA ALA A 14 -12.66 -12.09 2.64
C ALA A 14 -13.41 -10.80 2.26
N GLY A 15 -13.04 -10.12 1.16
CA GLY A 15 -13.65 -8.86 0.73
C GLY A 15 -13.19 -7.64 1.53
N LYS A 16 -12.16 -7.77 2.37
CA LYS A 16 -11.57 -6.64 3.09
C LYS A 16 -10.67 -5.83 2.15
N ARG A 17 -10.79 -4.50 2.23
CA ARG A 17 -9.92 -3.57 1.51
C ARG A 17 -8.46 -3.72 1.93
N MET A 18 -7.55 -3.69 0.96
CA MET A 18 -6.10 -3.70 1.15
C MET A 18 -5.64 -2.50 1.97
N SER A 19 -6.20 -1.30 1.73
CA SER A 19 -5.90 -0.11 2.52
C SER A 19 -6.15 -0.30 4.02
N VAL A 20 -7.22 -1.02 4.38
CA VAL A 20 -7.53 -1.33 5.79
C VAL A 20 -6.58 -2.41 6.32
N ALA A 21 -6.38 -3.48 5.57
CA ALA A 21 -5.49 -4.57 5.98
C ALA A 21 -4.05 -4.09 6.22
N LEU A 22 -3.55 -3.15 5.40
CA LEU A 22 -2.21 -2.56 5.55
C LEU A 22 -2.16 -1.53 6.68
N ALA A 23 -3.23 -0.75 6.88
CA ALA A 23 -3.30 0.21 8.00
C ALA A 23 -3.18 -0.51 9.36
N ASP A 24 -3.83 -1.67 9.50
CA ASP A 24 -3.80 -2.48 10.72
C ASP A 24 -2.38 -2.99 11.07
N THR A 25 -1.48 -3.04 10.09
CA THR A 25 -0.08 -3.46 10.33
C THR A 25 0.76 -2.36 10.99
N GLY A 26 0.33 -1.10 10.91
CA GLY A 26 1.08 0.06 11.41
C GLY A 26 2.42 0.35 10.72
N LEU A 27 2.78 -0.40 9.67
CA LEU A 27 4.09 -0.26 9.00
C LEU A 27 4.12 0.84 7.92
N PHE A 28 2.96 1.28 7.45
CA PHE A 28 2.85 2.22 6.34
C PHE A 28 2.36 3.58 6.83
N THR A 29 2.90 4.65 6.24
CA THR A 29 2.50 6.01 6.61
C THR A 29 1.06 6.30 6.15
N PRO A 30 0.37 7.27 6.78
CA PRO A 30 -0.99 7.64 6.40
C PRO A 30 -1.13 8.01 4.91
N MET A 31 -0.10 8.64 4.32
CA MET A 31 -0.07 8.97 2.90
C MET A 31 -0.16 7.71 2.02
N VAL A 32 0.62 6.68 2.34
CA VAL A 32 0.63 5.42 1.58
C VAL A 32 -0.73 4.73 1.65
N ILE A 33 -1.32 4.68 2.86
CA ILE A 33 -2.66 4.10 3.04
C ILE A 33 -3.71 4.85 2.22
N GLN A 34 -3.64 6.18 2.17
CA GLN A 34 -4.56 6.99 1.38
C GLN A 34 -4.40 6.77 -0.12
N MET A 35 -3.17 6.71 -0.64
CA MET A 35 -2.94 6.40 -2.05
C MET A 35 -3.50 5.03 -2.42
N ILE A 36 -3.23 4.00 -1.61
CA ILE A 36 -3.79 2.65 -1.83
C ILE A 36 -5.32 2.69 -1.83
N ARG A 37 -5.95 3.41 -0.90
CA ARG A 37 -7.41 3.58 -0.84
C ARG A 37 -7.97 4.22 -2.12
N VAL A 38 -7.35 5.30 -2.59
CA VAL A 38 -7.76 5.96 -3.84
C VAL A 38 -7.62 5.01 -5.02
N GLY A 39 -6.52 4.26 -5.11
CA GLY A 39 -6.31 3.26 -6.15
C GLY A 39 -7.31 2.10 -6.10
N GLU A 40 -7.72 1.66 -4.90
CA GLU A 40 -8.78 0.66 -4.74
C GLU A 40 -10.14 1.18 -5.23
N GLU A 41 -10.50 2.42 -4.87
CA GLU A 41 -11.79 3.02 -5.21
C GLU A 41 -11.90 3.40 -6.70
N SER A 42 -10.79 3.80 -7.32
CA SER A 42 -10.75 4.16 -8.75
C SER A 42 -10.47 2.97 -9.68
N GLY A 43 -10.21 1.78 -9.13
CA GLY A 43 -9.74 0.61 -9.89
C GLY A 43 -8.32 0.76 -10.45
N SER A 44 -7.56 1.77 -10.00
CA SER A 44 -6.20 2.08 -10.48
C SER A 44 -5.10 1.62 -9.53
N LEU A 45 -5.38 0.64 -8.66
CA LEU A 45 -4.49 0.20 -7.59
C LEU A 45 -3.09 -0.18 -8.10
N GLY A 46 -2.99 -0.92 -9.20
CA GLY A 46 -1.70 -1.32 -9.76
C GLY A 46 -0.83 -0.13 -10.14
N GLN A 47 -1.42 0.89 -10.80
CA GLN A 47 -0.72 2.12 -11.14
C GLN A 47 -0.28 2.90 -9.90
N MET A 48 -1.15 2.96 -8.88
CA MET A 48 -0.85 3.67 -7.64
C MET A 48 0.29 3.01 -6.84
N LEU A 49 0.35 1.68 -6.82
CA LEU A 49 1.45 0.94 -6.18
C LEU A 49 2.78 1.16 -6.91
N LEU A 50 2.77 1.25 -8.25
CA LEU A 50 3.96 1.60 -9.03
C LEU A 50 4.43 3.03 -8.73
N GLU A 51 3.51 3.97 -8.57
CA GLU A 51 3.86 5.34 -8.23
C GLU A 51 4.43 5.44 -6.80
N LEU A 52 3.84 4.71 -5.85
CA LEU A 52 4.40 4.57 -4.51
C LEU A 52 5.83 4.02 -4.54
N ALA A 53 6.10 2.98 -5.34
CA ALA A 53 7.45 2.43 -5.48
C ALA A 53 8.44 3.49 -5.95
N LYS A 54 8.09 4.29 -6.98
CA LYS A 54 8.95 5.38 -7.47
C LYS A 54 9.20 6.44 -6.40
N VAL A 55 8.17 6.84 -5.64
CA VAL A 55 8.31 7.84 -4.57
C VAL A 55 9.27 7.34 -3.49
N PHE A 56 9.16 6.06 -3.10
CA PHE A 56 10.07 5.47 -2.12
C PHE A 56 11.49 5.28 -2.66
N ASP A 57 11.66 4.82 -3.90
CA ASP A 57 12.97 4.70 -4.54
C ASP A 57 13.65 6.07 -4.65
N GLY A 58 12.89 7.11 -5.03
CA GLY A 58 13.37 8.49 -5.09
C GLY A 58 13.83 9.03 -3.74
N HIS A 59 13.12 8.68 -2.65
CA HIS A 59 13.54 9.04 -1.29
C HIS A 59 14.80 8.28 -0.83
N VAL A 60 14.99 7.02 -1.25
CA VAL A 60 16.21 6.25 -0.96
C VAL A 60 17.40 6.78 -1.75
N GLN A 61 17.18 7.14 -3.02
CA GLN A 61 18.22 7.56 -3.95
C GLN A 61 18.63 9.04 -3.78
N SER A 62 17.71 9.89 -3.32
CA SER A 62 18.00 11.29 -2.93
C SER A 62 18.51 11.40 -1.49
N GLY A 63 19.01 10.30 -0.92
CA GLY A 63 19.43 10.20 0.47
C GLY A 63 20.24 11.39 0.95
N VAL A 64 19.64 12.13 1.88
CA VAL A 64 20.32 12.72 3.04
C VAL A 64 20.60 11.60 4.03
#